data_AF-B9UZK5-F1
#
_entry.id   AF-B9UZK5-F1
#
_cell.length_a   1.000
_cell.length_b   1.000
_cell.length_c   1.000
_cell.angle_alpha   90.00
_cell.angle_beta   90.00
_cell.angle_gamma   90.00
#
_symmetry.space_group_name_H-M   'P 1'
#
loop_
_entity.id
_entity.type
_entity.pdbx_description
1 polymer ?
#
loop_
_entity_poly.entity_id
_entity_poly.type
_entity_poly.pdbx_seq_one_letter_code
_entity_poly.pdbx_strand_id
1 'polypeptide(L)'
;INRDNRYAWLQEILALETFVRNEKRLIQEAVYAPIYNGRRGRTFFGANNRALKCLSDIIEGKQGRFRRNFLGKRVDYSGRSVIVVGPKLKMHQCGLPKEMAIELFQRFVIHRLIRQNIVNNIKAAKKLIQKADDEVMQVLQEVIEGQPILLNRAPTLHRLGIQAFEPKLVGGRAIQLHPLVCPAFNADFDGDQMAVHVPLALEAQTEARMLMLASNNILSPATGEPIVTPSQDMVLGSYYLTALQPDFKKPKFGDNQKTYASLEVVCV
;
A
#
# COMPACT_ATOMS: atom_id res chain seq x y z
N ILE A 1 -24.49 -25.17 28.68
CA ILE A 1 -23.92 -25.45 30.02
C ILE A 1 -24.97 -25.23 31.11
N ASN A 2 -25.27 -24.02 31.59
CA ASN A 2 -26.25 -23.84 32.68
C ASN A 2 -27.64 -24.46 32.41
N ARG A 3 -28.13 -24.34 31.18
CA ARG A 3 -29.39 -24.96 30.72
C ARG A 3 -29.34 -26.49 30.72
N ASP A 4 -28.19 -27.05 30.36
CA ASP A 4 -27.94 -28.49 30.29
C ASP A 4 -27.91 -29.11 31.70
N ASN A 5 -27.18 -28.47 32.62
CA ASN A 5 -27.16 -28.84 34.03
C ASN A 5 -28.56 -28.78 34.66
N ARG A 6 -29.35 -27.75 34.32
CA ARG A 6 -30.74 -27.62 34.77
C ARG A 6 -31.63 -28.73 34.22
N TYR A 7 -31.45 -29.12 32.97
CA TYR A 7 -32.19 -30.24 32.37
C TYR A 7 -31.84 -31.57 33.04
N ALA A 8 -30.56 -31.84 33.30
CA ALA A 8 -30.13 -33.04 34.04
C ALA A 8 -30.79 -33.12 35.42
N TRP A 9 -30.79 -32.01 36.17
CA TRP A 9 -31.47 -31.92 37.46
C TRP A 9 -33.00 -32.15 37.37
N LEU A 10 -33.66 -31.62 36.34
CA LEU A 10 -35.09 -31.87 36.11
C LEU A 10 -35.40 -33.35 35.79
N GLN A 11 -34.46 -34.07 35.16
CA GLN A 11 -34.58 -35.51 34.94
C GLN A 11 -34.44 -36.29 36.25
N GLU A 12 -33.47 -35.94 37.10
CA GLU A 12 -33.24 -36.59 38.39
C GLU A 12 -34.46 -36.49 39.32
N ILE A 13 -35.15 -35.35 39.31
CA ILE A 13 -36.33 -35.11 40.15
C ILE A 13 -37.62 -35.65 39.51
N LEU A 14 -37.55 -36.26 38.32
CA LEU A 14 -38.73 -36.74 37.58
C LEU A 14 -39.80 -35.64 37.41
N ALA A 15 -39.36 -34.43 37.07
CA ALA A 15 -40.25 -33.29 36.88
C ALA A 15 -41.27 -33.55 35.75
N LEU A 16 -42.42 -32.89 35.81
CA LEU A 16 -43.50 -33.05 34.82
C LEU A 16 -42.98 -32.83 33.38
N GLU A 17 -43.51 -33.62 32.44
CA GLU A 17 -43.06 -33.60 31.04
C GLU A 17 -43.08 -32.21 30.40
N THR A 18 -44.02 -31.34 30.81
CA THR A 18 -44.11 -29.98 30.26
C THR A 18 -42.88 -29.12 30.58
N PHE A 19 -42.35 -29.21 31.81
CA PHE A 19 -41.14 -28.49 32.22
C PHE A 19 -39.91 -29.04 31.50
N VAL A 20 -39.81 -30.37 31.41
CA VAL A 20 -38.75 -31.06 30.68
C VAL A 20 -38.76 -30.65 29.21
N ARG A 21 -39.94 -30.61 28.57
CA ARG A 21 -40.09 -30.22 27.15
C ARG A 21 -39.73 -28.76 26.91
N ASN A 22 -40.06 -27.86 27.83
CA ASN A 22 -39.66 -26.45 27.73
C ASN A 22 -38.14 -26.27 27.91
N GLU A 23 -37.51 -26.97 28.85
CA GLU A 23 -36.05 -26.89 29.03
C GLU A 23 -35.30 -27.46 27.82
N LYS A 24 -35.79 -28.56 27.21
CA LYS A 24 -35.26 -29.09 25.93
C LYS A 24 -35.32 -28.03 24.83
N ARG A 25 -36.43 -27.30 24.69
CA ARG A 25 -36.56 -26.20 23.71
C ARG A 25 -35.53 -25.09 23.97
N LEU A 26 -35.36 -24.68 25.23
CA LEU A 26 -34.41 -23.63 25.61
C LEU A 26 -32.95 -24.05 25.42
N ILE A 27 -32.62 -25.32 25.65
CA ILE A 27 -31.30 -25.88 25.31
C ILE A 27 -31.06 -25.79 23.81
N GLN A 28 -32.04 -26.20 23.00
CA GLN A 28 -31.92 -26.15 21.55
C GLN A 28 -31.66 -24.72 21.05
N GLU A 29 -32.38 -23.73 21.58
CA GLU A 29 -32.15 -22.30 21.28
C GLU A 29 -30.75 -21.84 21.72
N ALA A 30 -30.30 -22.26 22.92
CA ALA A 30 -28.97 -21.92 23.44
C ALA A 30 -27.82 -22.58 22.67
N VAL A 31 -28.04 -23.74 22.05
CA VAL A 31 -27.08 -24.41 21.16
C VAL A 31 -27.08 -23.77 19.76
N TYR A 32 -28.24 -23.35 19.26
CA TYR A 32 -28.32 -22.70 17.95
C TYR A 32 -27.72 -21.28 17.97
N ALA A 33 -27.92 -20.50 19.03
CA ALA A 33 -27.49 -19.11 19.06
C ALA A 33 -25.96 -18.90 18.83
N PRO A 34 -25.05 -19.71 19.39
CA PRO A 34 -23.63 -19.64 19.07
C PRO A 34 -23.30 -19.96 17.61
N ILE A 35 -24.11 -20.77 16.92
CA ILE A 35 -23.86 -21.18 15.53
C ILE A 35 -24.48 -20.16 14.56
N TYR A 36 -25.77 -19.86 14.75
CA TYR A 36 -26.58 -18.94 13.94
C TYR A 36 -27.52 -18.12 14.86
N ASN A 37 -27.06 -16.95 15.30
CA ASN A 37 -27.92 -16.03 16.07
C ASN A 37 -28.87 -15.28 15.12
N GLY A 38 -30.18 -15.29 15.41
CA GLY A 38 -31.17 -14.51 14.66
C GLY A 38 -31.72 -15.12 13.37
N ARG A 39 -31.23 -16.28 12.92
CA ARG A 39 -31.76 -16.97 11.73
C ARG A 39 -33.06 -17.75 12.00
N ARG A 40 -33.24 -18.24 13.23
CA ARG A 40 -34.48 -18.86 13.72
C ARG A 40 -34.77 -18.37 15.13
N GLY A 41 -35.98 -17.84 15.35
CA GLY A 41 -36.44 -17.40 16.66
C GLY A 41 -35.85 -16.06 17.10
N ARG A 42 -35.72 -15.89 18.42
CA ARG A 42 -35.32 -14.63 19.07
C ARG A 42 -33.80 -14.40 18.93
N THR A 43 -33.40 -13.19 18.55
CA THR A 43 -32.01 -12.75 18.61
C THR A 43 -31.57 -12.55 20.06
N PHE A 44 -30.43 -13.13 20.42
CA PHE A 44 -29.83 -12.90 21.73
C PHE A 44 -29.00 -11.62 21.71
N PHE A 45 -29.30 -10.73 22.65
CA PHE A 45 -28.62 -9.46 22.84
C PHE A 45 -27.73 -9.50 24.09
N GLY A 46 -26.57 -8.86 24.02
CA GLY A 46 -25.71 -8.62 25.18
C GLY A 46 -26.14 -7.40 25.98
N ALA A 47 -25.36 -7.05 27.01
CA ALA A 47 -25.66 -5.96 27.96
C ALA A 47 -25.93 -4.60 27.31
N ASN A 48 -25.34 -4.30 26.14
CA ASN A 48 -25.52 -3.02 25.43
C ASN A 48 -26.58 -3.10 24.32
N ASN A 49 -27.53 -4.02 24.42
CA ASN A 49 -28.54 -4.30 23.38
C ASN A 49 -27.94 -4.57 21.99
N ARG A 50 -26.69 -5.03 21.93
CA ARG A 50 -26.01 -5.45 20.71
C ARG A 50 -26.21 -6.94 20.53
N ALA A 51 -26.59 -7.36 19.33
CA ALA A 51 -26.71 -8.78 19.01
C ALA A 51 -25.35 -9.47 19.23
N LEU A 52 -25.38 -10.61 19.91
CA LEU A 52 -24.17 -11.41 20.11
C LEU A 52 -23.71 -11.98 18.76
N LYS A 53 -22.40 -11.91 18.50
CA LYS A 53 -21.81 -12.51 17.30
C LYS A 53 -21.81 -14.02 17.43
N CYS A 54 -22.26 -14.71 16.38
CA CYS A 54 -22.20 -16.16 16.28
C CYS A 54 -21.01 -16.62 15.40
N LEU A 55 -20.78 -17.94 15.35
CA LEU A 55 -19.70 -18.55 14.57
C LEU A 55 -19.83 -18.27 13.07
N SER A 56 -21.06 -18.27 12.54
CA SER A 56 -21.31 -17.89 11.15
C SER A 56 -20.96 -16.43 10.88
N ASP A 57 -21.30 -15.49 11.78
CA ASP A 57 -20.91 -14.07 11.64
C ASP A 57 -19.39 -13.85 11.65
N ILE A 58 -18.63 -14.73 12.31
CA ILE A 58 -17.16 -14.67 12.31
C ILE A 58 -16.62 -15.04 10.93
N ILE A 59 -17.32 -15.87 10.17
CA ILE A 59 -16.91 -16.37 8.86
C ILE A 59 -17.40 -15.42 7.76
N GLU A 60 -18.66 -15.01 7.84
CA GLU A 60 -19.38 -14.31 6.79
C GLU A 60 -19.22 -12.77 6.84
N GLY A 61 -19.54 -12.12 5.72
CA GLY A 61 -19.57 -10.67 5.60
C GLY A 61 -18.21 -9.98 5.41
N LYS A 62 -18.23 -8.65 5.30
CA LYS A 62 -17.03 -7.81 5.06
C LYS A 62 -16.03 -7.86 6.22
N GLN A 63 -16.54 -7.99 7.45
CA GLN A 63 -15.73 -8.09 8.66
C GLN A 63 -15.42 -9.54 9.07
N GLY A 64 -15.92 -10.51 8.31
CA GLY A 64 -15.65 -11.93 8.51
C GLY A 64 -14.18 -12.28 8.26
N ARG A 65 -13.75 -13.40 8.83
CA ARG A 65 -12.37 -13.89 8.80
C ARG A 65 -11.87 -14.12 7.38
N PHE A 66 -12.70 -14.65 6.48
CA PHE A 66 -12.28 -14.90 5.09
C PHE A 66 -11.85 -13.61 4.38
N ARG A 67 -12.68 -12.57 4.40
CA ARG A 67 -12.37 -11.32 3.69
C ARG A 67 -11.30 -10.48 4.40
N ARG A 68 -11.33 -10.44 5.73
CA ARG A 68 -10.46 -9.55 6.50
C ARG A 68 -9.09 -10.15 6.84
N ASN A 69 -9.00 -11.48 6.98
CA ASN A 69 -7.79 -12.14 7.46
C ASN A 69 -7.16 -13.09 6.44
N PHE A 70 -7.93 -13.64 5.51
CA PHE A 70 -7.38 -14.51 4.46
C PHE A 70 -7.07 -13.72 3.19
N LEU A 71 -8.04 -12.97 2.66
CA LEU A 71 -7.86 -12.18 1.42
C LEU A 71 -7.06 -10.89 1.63
N GLY A 72 -7.15 -10.30 2.82
CA GLY A 72 -6.33 -9.16 3.23
C GLY A 72 -5.56 -9.50 4.49
N LYS A 73 -4.30 -9.08 4.57
CA LYS A 73 -3.47 -9.19 5.78
C LYS A 73 -2.67 -7.92 5.97
N ARG A 74 -2.35 -7.62 7.23
CA ARG A 74 -1.29 -6.66 7.53
C ARG A 74 0.05 -7.33 7.26
N VAL A 75 0.95 -6.60 6.64
CA VAL A 75 2.25 -7.11 6.18
C VAL A 75 3.38 -6.29 6.79
N ASP A 76 4.46 -6.97 7.15
CA ASP A 76 5.70 -6.33 7.56
C ASP A 76 6.43 -5.72 6.34
N TYR A 77 7.53 -5.00 6.58
CA TYR A 77 8.31 -4.31 5.53
C TYR A 77 7.44 -3.40 4.65
N SER A 78 6.53 -2.68 5.31
CA SER A 78 5.64 -1.72 4.67
C SER A 78 5.64 -0.39 5.40
N GLY A 79 5.41 0.68 4.63
CA GLY A 79 5.35 2.05 5.11
C GLY A 79 4.24 2.83 4.41
N ARG A 80 3.92 4.02 4.90
CA ARG A 80 2.99 4.95 4.24
C ARG A 80 3.42 6.38 4.50
N SER A 81 3.37 7.23 3.49
CA SER A 81 3.51 8.67 3.65
C SER A 81 2.74 9.42 2.56
N VAL A 82 2.63 10.73 2.74
CA VAL A 82 2.09 11.67 1.75
C VAL A 82 3.00 11.70 0.52
N ILE A 83 2.40 11.83 -0.65
CA ILE A 83 3.13 11.97 -1.91
C ILE A 83 3.30 13.43 -2.31
N VAL A 84 4.43 13.72 -2.97
CA VAL A 84 4.72 15.01 -3.59
C VAL A 84 5.28 14.78 -5.00
N VAL A 85 5.18 15.78 -5.86
CA VAL A 85 5.65 15.67 -7.24
C VAL A 85 7.18 15.64 -7.30
N GLY A 86 7.73 14.69 -8.07
CA GLY A 86 9.16 14.52 -8.30
C GLY A 86 9.53 14.69 -9.77
N PRO A 87 9.54 15.92 -10.33
CA PRO A 87 9.72 16.14 -11.77
C PRO A 87 11.14 15.80 -12.28
N LYS A 88 12.13 15.73 -11.39
CA LYS A 88 13.52 15.36 -11.71
C LYS A 88 13.78 13.85 -11.73
N LEU A 89 12.79 13.05 -11.34
CA LEU A 89 12.91 11.60 -11.31
C LEU A 89 12.78 11.03 -12.73
N LYS A 90 13.36 9.86 -12.97
CA LYS A 90 13.04 9.07 -14.16
C LYS A 90 11.74 8.30 -13.92
N MET A 91 11.07 7.88 -14.99
CA MET A 91 9.79 7.18 -14.90
C MET A 91 9.81 5.91 -14.02
N HIS A 92 10.92 5.17 -14.00
CA HIS A 92 11.08 3.98 -13.16
C HIS A 92 11.56 4.30 -11.73
N GLN A 93 11.73 5.58 -11.37
CA GLN A 93 12.30 5.99 -10.09
C GLN A 93 11.24 6.63 -9.19
N CYS A 94 11.41 6.47 -7.88
CA CYS A 94 10.63 7.19 -6.87
C CYS A 94 11.55 7.73 -5.79
N GLY A 95 11.17 8.84 -5.15
CA GLY A 95 11.91 9.36 -4.00
C GLY A 95 11.39 8.74 -2.71
N LEU A 96 12.25 8.04 -1.98
CA LEU A 96 11.95 7.45 -0.68
C LEU A 96 12.59 8.27 0.45
N PRO A 97 11.81 8.75 1.44
CA PRO A 97 12.35 9.45 2.60
C PRO A 97 13.40 8.63 3.35
N LYS A 98 14.49 9.27 3.74
CA LYS A 98 15.59 8.66 4.51
C LYS A 98 15.12 7.91 5.76
N GLU A 99 14.27 8.53 6.58
CA GLU A 99 13.72 7.91 7.80
C GLU A 99 12.93 6.63 7.50
N MET A 100 12.07 6.69 6.47
CA MET A 100 11.27 5.52 6.05
C MET A 100 12.16 4.41 5.51
N ALA A 101 13.16 4.77 4.71
CA ALA A 101 14.08 3.81 4.11
C ALA A 101 14.90 3.06 5.17
N ILE A 102 15.39 3.75 6.21
CA ILE A 102 16.11 3.12 7.32
C ILE A 102 15.25 2.04 8.01
N GLU A 103 13.98 2.33 8.29
CA GLU A 103 13.09 1.38 8.94
C GLU A 103 12.73 0.19 8.03
N LEU A 104 12.42 0.45 6.76
CA LEU A 104 12.08 -0.60 5.79
C LEU A 104 13.25 -1.55 5.52
N PHE A 105 14.47 -1.02 5.43
CA PHE A 105 15.67 -1.81 5.09
C PHE A 105 16.55 -2.14 6.30
N GLN A 106 16.06 -1.91 7.53
CA GLN A 106 16.86 -1.99 8.76
C GLN A 106 17.67 -3.30 8.88
N ARG A 107 17.06 -4.45 8.56
CA ARG A 107 17.73 -5.75 8.65
C ARG A 107 18.86 -5.91 7.64
N PHE A 108 18.68 -5.39 6.42
CA PHE A 108 19.69 -5.42 5.37
C PHE A 108 20.88 -4.53 5.72
N VAL A 109 20.60 -3.33 6.25
CA VAL A 109 21.63 -2.41 6.74
C VAL A 109 22.43 -3.05 7.88
N ILE A 110 21.78 -3.64 8.88
CA ILE A 110 22.47 -4.34 9.98
C ILE A 110 23.38 -5.45 9.44
N HIS A 111 22.88 -6.26 8.51
CA HIS A 111 23.66 -7.34 7.92
C HIS A 111 24.88 -6.82 7.17
N ARG A 112 24.72 -5.73 6.40
CA ARG A 112 25.80 -5.10 5.63
C ARG A 112 26.86 -4.47 6.53
N LEU A 113 26.47 -3.76 7.60
CA LEU A 113 27.37 -3.17 8.59
C LEU A 113 28.26 -4.22 9.27
N ILE A 114 27.69 -5.38 9.62
CA ILE A 114 28.45 -6.49 10.22
C ILE A 114 29.40 -7.10 9.19
N ARG A 115 28.94 -7.30 7.94
CA ARG A 115 29.76 -7.88 6.87
C ARG A 115 30.95 -6.99 6.48
N GLN A 116 30.81 -5.67 6.60
CA GLN A 116 31.88 -4.71 6.36
C GLN A 116 32.79 -4.48 7.58
N ASN A 117 32.59 -5.23 8.69
CA ASN A 117 33.33 -5.07 9.96
C ASN A 117 33.26 -3.67 10.58
N ILE A 118 32.24 -2.87 10.24
CA ILE A 118 31.99 -1.56 10.88
C ILE A 118 31.47 -1.77 12.29
N VAL A 119 30.68 -2.84 12.49
CA VAL A 119 30.10 -3.18 13.79
C VAL A 119 30.19 -4.67 14.06
N ASN A 120 30.58 -5.05 15.29
CA ASN A 120 30.77 -6.45 15.65
C ASN A 120 29.47 -7.17 16.04
N ASN A 121 28.45 -6.45 16.52
CA ASN A 121 27.24 -7.03 17.10
C ASN A 121 25.95 -6.34 16.61
N ILE A 122 24.85 -7.11 16.50
CA ILE A 122 23.52 -6.58 16.10
C ILE A 122 23.06 -5.44 17.03
N LYS A 123 23.30 -5.55 18.34
CA LYS A 123 22.92 -4.51 19.32
C LYS A 123 23.65 -3.19 19.05
N ALA A 124 24.94 -3.25 18.73
CA ALA A 124 25.72 -2.06 18.39
C ALA A 124 25.25 -1.47 17.06
N ALA A 125 24.89 -2.30 16.07
CA ALA A 125 24.38 -1.83 14.79
C ALA A 125 23.05 -1.08 14.95
N LYS A 126 22.13 -1.59 15.78
CA LYS A 126 20.89 -0.87 16.13
C LYS A 126 21.14 0.48 16.80
N LYS A 127 22.14 0.55 17.70
CA LYS A 127 22.52 1.81 18.36
C LYS A 127 23.12 2.82 17.38
N LEU A 128 23.89 2.35 16.41
CA LEU A 128 24.48 3.17 15.34
C LEU A 128 23.39 3.71 14.41
N ILE A 129 22.43 2.86 14.00
CA ILE A 129 21.26 3.27 13.21
C ILE A 129 20.42 4.33 13.93
N GLN A 130 20.21 4.21 15.24
CA GLN A 130 19.47 5.20 16.03
C GLN A 130 20.16 6.57 16.11
N LYS A 131 21.49 6.61 16.01
CA LYS A 131 22.25 7.87 15.95
C LYS A 131 22.20 8.53 14.58
N ALA A 132 21.78 7.80 13.55
CA ALA A 132 21.75 8.26 12.15
C ALA A 132 23.11 8.80 11.66
N ASP A 133 24.20 8.09 11.98
CA ASP A 133 25.55 8.45 11.50
C ASP A 133 25.62 8.38 9.96
N ASP A 134 26.48 9.22 9.36
CA ASP A 134 26.65 9.31 7.90
C ASP A 134 27.09 7.98 7.27
N GLU A 135 27.85 7.16 8.00
CA GLU A 135 28.25 5.82 7.58
C GLU A 135 27.02 4.92 7.30
N VAL A 136 25.98 5.00 8.15
CA VAL A 136 24.73 4.24 7.95
C VAL A 136 24.05 4.67 6.68
N MET A 137 24.09 5.97 6.36
CA MET A 137 23.43 6.52 5.18
C MET A 137 24.11 6.06 3.90
N GLN A 138 25.44 5.98 3.90
CA GLN A 138 26.20 5.42 2.79
C GLN A 138 25.86 3.93 2.59
N VAL A 139 25.86 3.16 3.67
CA VAL A 139 25.51 1.73 3.63
C VAL A 139 24.06 1.51 3.20
N LEU A 140 23.14 2.36 3.65
CA LEU A 140 21.74 2.34 3.23
C LEU A 140 21.62 2.59 1.72
N GLN A 141 22.38 3.55 1.19
CA GLN A 141 22.36 3.84 -0.25
C GLN A 141 22.85 2.64 -1.07
N GLU A 142 23.91 1.96 -0.63
CA GLU A 142 24.39 0.71 -1.27
C GLU A 142 23.34 -0.42 -1.22
N VAL A 143 22.61 -0.55 -0.10
CA VAL A 143 21.60 -1.60 0.07
C VAL A 143 20.38 -1.36 -0.81
N ILE A 144 20.01 -0.09 -1.00
CA ILE A 144 18.82 0.33 -1.75
C ILE A 144 19.08 0.31 -3.25
N GLU A 145 20.32 0.58 -3.67
CA GLU A 145 20.72 0.52 -5.06
C GLU A 145 20.45 -0.89 -5.63
N GLY A 146 19.67 -0.96 -6.71
CA GLY A 146 19.31 -2.25 -7.27
C GLY A 146 18.26 -3.05 -6.48
N GLN A 147 17.53 -2.47 -5.52
CA GLN A 147 16.34 -3.10 -4.91
C GLN A 147 15.03 -2.38 -5.31
N PRO A 148 14.09 -3.04 -6.01
CA PRO A 148 12.82 -2.43 -6.36
C PRO A 148 11.91 -2.32 -5.13
N ILE A 149 11.06 -1.29 -5.07
CA ILE A 149 9.97 -1.18 -4.10
C ILE A 149 8.63 -1.08 -4.82
N LEU A 150 7.55 -1.49 -4.16
CA LEU A 150 6.20 -1.38 -4.69
C LEU A 150 5.49 -0.19 -4.06
N LEU A 151 4.93 0.69 -4.89
CA LEU A 151 4.05 1.77 -4.47
C LEU A 151 2.60 1.40 -4.77
N ASN A 152 1.70 1.69 -3.83
CA ASN A 152 0.27 1.44 -3.96
C ASN A 152 -0.53 2.63 -3.42
N ARG A 153 -1.54 3.07 -4.19
CA ARG A 153 -2.56 4.02 -3.73
C ARG A 153 -3.92 3.32 -3.61
N ALA A 154 -4.57 3.50 -2.46
CA ALA A 154 -5.93 3.01 -2.26
C ALA A 154 -6.96 4.09 -2.66
N PRO A 155 -8.09 3.72 -3.28
CA PRO A 155 -8.51 2.37 -3.68
C PRO A 155 -7.79 1.87 -4.95
N THR A 156 -7.36 0.61 -4.93
CA THR A 156 -6.72 -0.04 -6.10
C THR A 156 -7.81 -0.58 -7.04
N LEU A 157 -8.10 0.12 -8.14
CA LEU A 157 -9.16 -0.24 -9.08
C LEU A 157 -8.72 -1.24 -10.16
N HIS A 158 -7.44 -1.18 -10.54
CA HIS A 158 -6.85 -2.03 -11.56
C HIS A 158 -5.37 -2.28 -11.24
N ARG A 159 -4.73 -3.20 -11.97
CA ARG A 159 -3.35 -3.63 -11.70
C ARG A 159 -2.33 -2.48 -11.64
N LEU A 160 -2.51 -1.43 -12.45
CA LEU A 160 -1.60 -0.27 -12.47
C LEU A 160 -1.68 0.61 -11.23
N GLY A 161 -2.64 0.37 -10.32
CA GLY A 161 -2.66 1.01 -9.01
C GLY A 161 -1.60 0.46 -8.04
N ILE A 162 -0.83 -0.55 -8.46
CA ILE A 162 0.38 -1.02 -7.81
C ILE A 162 1.48 -1.11 -8.88
N GLN A 163 2.58 -0.37 -8.69
CA GLN A 163 3.73 -0.44 -9.60
C GLN A 163 5.04 -0.49 -8.83
N ALA A 164 6.06 -1.05 -9.45
CA ALA A 164 7.41 -1.10 -8.93
C ALA A 164 8.24 0.10 -9.40
N PHE A 165 9.10 0.58 -8.50
CA PHE A 165 10.01 1.68 -8.74
C PHE A 165 11.37 1.37 -8.12
N GLU A 166 12.41 1.96 -8.68
CA GLU A 166 13.72 2.06 -8.07
C GLU A 166 13.72 3.24 -7.08
N PRO A 167 13.93 2.99 -5.79
CA PRO A 167 13.98 4.02 -4.76
C PRO A 167 15.25 4.87 -4.89
N LYS A 168 15.09 6.19 -4.79
CA LYS A 168 16.16 7.16 -4.57
C LYS A 168 15.97 7.81 -3.21
N LEU A 169 17.03 7.87 -2.41
CA LEU A 169 16.98 8.54 -1.12
C LEU A 169 16.76 10.04 -1.31
N VAL A 170 15.71 10.56 -0.68
CA VAL A 170 15.37 11.99 -0.71
C VAL A 170 15.30 12.56 0.71
N GLY A 171 15.56 13.86 0.81
CA GLY A 171 15.31 14.61 2.04
C GLY A 171 13.81 14.78 2.31
N GLY A 172 13.47 15.14 3.56
CA GLY A 172 12.09 15.31 3.99
C GLY A 172 11.40 14.00 4.36
N ARG A 173 10.07 14.05 4.47
CA ARG A 173 9.23 12.94 4.95
C ARG A 173 8.19 12.46 3.92
N ALA A 174 8.12 13.10 2.75
CA ALA A 174 7.15 12.77 1.70
C ALA A 174 7.78 11.92 0.60
N ILE A 175 7.00 11.01 0.02
CA ILE A 175 7.42 10.19 -1.11
C ILE A 175 7.34 11.03 -2.39
N GLN A 176 8.41 11.06 -3.18
CA GLN A 176 8.37 11.75 -4.47
C GLN A 176 7.91 10.79 -5.57
N LEU A 177 6.83 11.13 -6.25
CA LEU A 177 6.26 10.35 -7.35
C LEU A 177 6.49 11.04 -8.69
N HIS A 178 6.78 10.26 -9.72
CA HIS A 178 6.92 10.78 -11.08
C HIS A 178 5.55 11.25 -11.62
N PRO A 179 5.43 12.47 -12.19
CA PRO A 179 4.12 13.01 -12.59
C PRO A 179 3.40 12.18 -13.66
N LEU A 180 4.13 11.56 -14.59
CA LEU A 180 3.52 10.74 -15.65
C LEU A 180 2.82 9.46 -15.15
N VAL A 181 3.10 8.98 -13.93
CA VAL A 181 2.40 7.78 -13.39
C VAL A 181 1.17 8.14 -12.56
N CYS A 182 0.96 9.42 -12.24
CA CYS A 182 -0.19 9.88 -11.45
C CYS A 182 -1.55 9.44 -12.02
N PRO A 183 -1.80 9.49 -13.35
CA PRO A 183 -3.06 9.02 -13.92
C PRO A 183 -3.34 7.53 -13.62
N ALA A 184 -2.30 6.70 -13.63
CA ALA A 184 -2.42 5.27 -13.35
C ALA A 184 -2.79 4.99 -11.87
N PHE A 185 -2.36 5.83 -10.94
CA PHE A 185 -2.76 5.74 -9.53
C PHE A 185 -4.05 6.53 -9.22
N ASN A 186 -4.56 7.28 -10.20
CA ASN A 186 -5.55 8.33 -10.01
C ASN A 186 -5.17 9.28 -8.86
N ALA A 187 -3.87 9.59 -8.76
CA ALA A 187 -3.27 10.31 -7.64
C ALA A 187 -3.19 11.81 -7.93
N ASP A 188 -3.48 12.61 -6.93
CA ASP A 188 -3.22 14.05 -6.88
C ASP A 188 -2.25 14.37 -5.73
N PHE A 189 -1.98 15.66 -5.51
CA PHE A 189 -0.99 16.12 -4.53
C PHE A 189 -1.60 17.04 -3.47
N ASP A 190 -2.86 16.79 -3.07
CA ASP A 190 -3.61 17.60 -2.10
C ASP A 190 -3.53 17.06 -0.65
N GLY A 191 -2.76 15.98 -0.43
CA GLY A 191 -2.68 15.26 0.84
C GLY A 191 -2.77 13.74 0.68
N ASP A 192 -2.97 13.27 -0.54
CA ASP A 192 -2.90 11.87 -0.95
C ASP A 192 -1.72 11.11 -0.33
N GLN A 193 -1.98 9.87 0.07
CA GLN A 193 -1.00 8.98 0.70
C GLN A 193 -0.82 7.70 -0.08
N MET A 194 0.43 7.24 -0.19
CA MET A 194 0.76 5.96 -0.80
C MET A 194 1.44 5.02 0.19
N ALA A 195 1.11 3.73 0.08
CA ALA A 195 1.80 2.67 0.78
C ALA A 195 3.02 2.20 -0.01
N VAL A 196 4.07 1.84 0.71
CA VAL A 196 5.32 1.26 0.20
C VAL A 196 5.43 -0.17 0.69
N HIS A 197 5.84 -1.10 -0.16
CA HIS A 197 6.15 -2.48 0.20
C HIS A 197 7.50 -2.91 -0.37
N VAL A 198 8.29 -3.64 0.42
CA VAL A 198 9.61 -4.13 -0.01
C VAL A 198 9.53 -5.62 -0.36
N PRO A 199 9.74 -6.03 -1.63
CA PRO A 199 9.87 -7.43 -2.00
C PRO A 199 11.19 -8.01 -1.47
N LEU A 200 11.11 -9.12 -0.73
CA LEU A 200 12.29 -9.72 -0.08
C LEU A 200 12.88 -10.88 -0.88
N ALA A 201 12.03 -11.82 -1.31
CA ALA A 201 12.46 -13.00 -2.06
C ALA A 201 13.01 -12.61 -3.45
N LEU A 202 13.94 -13.40 -3.99
CA LEU A 202 14.56 -13.11 -5.28
C LEU A 202 13.51 -13.15 -6.41
N GLU A 203 12.59 -14.09 -6.33
CA GLU A 203 11.46 -14.25 -7.24
C GLU A 203 10.57 -13.01 -7.20
N ALA A 204 10.22 -12.51 -6.01
CA ALA A 204 9.40 -11.31 -5.83
C ALA A 204 10.11 -10.05 -6.36
N GLN A 205 11.42 -9.92 -6.15
CA GLN A 205 12.20 -8.81 -6.71
C GLN A 205 12.26 -8.89 -8.25
N THR A 206 12.36 -10.09 -8.79
CA THR A 206 12.39 -10.32 -10.25
C THR A 206 11.05 -10.00 -10.88
N GLU A 207 9.94 -10.45 -10.29
CA GLU A 207 8.58 -10.09 -10.72
C GLU A 207 8.35 -8.58 -10.67
N ALA A 208 8.80 -7.92 -9.59
CA ALA A 208 8.69 -6.47 -9.48
C ALA A 208 9.43 -5.76 -10.63
N ARG A 209 10.65 -6.20 -10.98
CA ARG A 209 11.46 -5.61 -12.06
C ARG A 209 10.92 -5.90 -13.46
N MET A 210 10.49 -7.12 -13.72
CA MET A 210 10.11 -7.54 -15.06
C MET A 210 8.66 -7.15 -15.36
N LEU A 211 7.74 -7.39 -14.43
CA LEU A 211 6.30 -7.27 -14.66
C LEU A 211 5.72 -5.96 -14.16
N MET A 212 6.17 -5.49 -12.98
CA MET A 212 5.52 -4.38 -12.28
C MET A 212 6.21 -3.03 -12.46
N LEU A 213 7.41 -2.99 -13.04
CA LEU A 213 8.18 -1.76 -13.20
C LEU A 213 7.37 -0.72 -13.98
N ALA A 214 7.31 0.51 -13.46
CA ALA A 214 6.48 1.56 -14.03
C ALA A 214 6.78 1.80 -15.52
N SER A 215 8.06 1.80 -15.92
CA SER A 215 8.48 1.99 -17.32
C SER A 215 7.99 0.90 -18.29
N ASN A 216 7.65 -0.29 -17.78
CA ASN A 216 7.14 -1.39 -18.60
C ASN A 216 5.61 -1.31 -18.79
N ASN A 217 4.94 -0.48 -17.98
CA ASN A 217 3.49 -0.42 -17.87
C ASN A 217 2.94 0.92 -18.42
N ILE A 218 3.24 1.19 -19.69
CA ILE A 218 2.88 2.44 -20.38
C ILE A 218 1.43 2.41 -20.91
N LEU A 219 0.93 1.21 -21.24
CA LEU A 219 -0.38 1.03 -21.85
C LEU A 219 -1.43 0.58 -20.83
N SER A 220 -2.66 1.06 -21.02
CA SER A 220 -3.84 0.56 -20.33
C SER A 220 -4.10 -0.90 -20.72
N PRO A 221 -4.23 -1.82 -19.75
CA PRO A 221 -4.57 -3.21 -20.05
C PRO A 221 -5.99 -3.39 -20.61
N ALA A 222 -6.87 -2.40 -20.42
CA ALA A 222 -8.26 -2.48 -20.85
C ALA A 222 -8.45 -2.03 -22.30
N THR A 223 -7.79 -0.94 -22.71
CA THR A 223 -8.00 -0.30 -24.03
C THR A 223 -6.78 -0.41 -24.95
N GLY A 224 -5.58 -0.68 -24.42
CA GLY A 224 -4.33 -0.63 -25.17
C GLY A 224 -3.80 0.79 -25.42
N GLU A 225 -4.53 1.83 -24.99
CA GLU A 225 -4.11 3.23 -25.11
C GLU A 225 -3.03 3.59 -24.09
N PRO A 226 -2.14 4.56 -24.39
CA PRO A 226 -1.14 5.01 -23.44
C PRO A 226 -1.80 5.71 -22.24
N ILE A 227 -1.53 5.19 -21.03
CA ILE A 227 -2.01 5.80 -19.77
C ILE A 227 -1.02 6.83 -19.22
N VAL A 228 0.25 6.70 -19.62
CA VAL A 228 1.37 7.55 -19.20
C VAL A 228 1.54 8.67 -20.23
N THR A 229 0.53 9.51 -20.34
CA THR A 229 0.52 10.64 -21.27
C THR A 229 0.87 11.94 -20.55
N PRO A 230 1.60 12.87 -21.22
CA PRO A 230 1.76 14.22 -20.70
C PRO A 230 0.39 14.85 -20.41
N SER A 231 0.27 15.53 -19.28
CA SER A 231 -0.96 16.20 -18.83
C SER A 231 -0.66 17.62 -18.36
N GLN A 232 -1.70 18.46 -18.30
CA GLN A 232 -1.67 19.81 -17.74
C GLN A 232 -0.46 20.61 -18.27
N ASP A 233 0.47 21.00 -17.38
CA ASP A 233 1.63 21.84 -17.67
C ASP A 233 2.52 21.29 -18.79
N MET A 234 2.67 19.96 -18.87
CA MET A 234 3.50 19.34 -19.92
C MET A 234 2.89 19.55 -21.32
N VAL A 235 1.55 19.50 -21.41
CA VAL A 235 0.82 19.74 -22.66
C VAL A 235 0.86 21.22 -23.00
N LEU A 236 0.66 22.10 -22.02
CA LEU A 236 0.71 23.55 -22.22
C LEU A 236 2.08 24.02 -22.70
N GLY A 237 3.17 23.53 -22.08
CA GLY A 237 4.52 23.86 -22.51
C GLY A 237 4.83 23.36 -23.92
N SER A 238 4.43 22.12 -24.25
CA SER A 238 4.60 21.57 -25.60
C SER A 238 3.78 22.33 -26.63
N TYR A 239 2.54 22.72 -26.30
CA TYR A 239 1.68 23.54 -27.16
C TYR A 239 2.28 24.92 -27.39
N TYR A 240 2.73 25.60 -26.33
CA TYR A 240 3.36 26.92 -26.44
C TYR A 240 4.59 26.90 -27.36
N LEU A 241 5.44 25.88 -27.24
CA LEU A 241 6.63 25.72 -28.08
C LEU A 241 6.32 25.41 -29.55
N THR A 242 5.16 24.82 -29.84
CA THR A 242 4.76 24.40 -31.18
C THR A 242 3.71 25.30 -31.83
N ALA A 243 3.21 26.29 -31.09
CA ALA A 243 2.21 27.23 -31.60
C ALA A 243 2.79 28.08 -32.73
N LEU A 244 2.05 28.17 -33.83
CA LEU A 244 2.41 29.03 -34.96
C LEU A 244 2.28 30.49 -34.53
N GLN A 245 3.40 31.20 -34.48
CA GLN A 245 3.40 32.64 -34.30
C GLN A 245 3.15 33.32 -35.67
N PRO A 246 2.11 34.16 -35.80
CA PRO A 246 1.72 34.74 -37.10
C PRO A 246 2.81 35.60 -37.75
N ASP A 247 3.70 36.20 -36.95
CA ASP A 247 4.82 37.02 -37.44
C ASP A 247 6.17 36.27 -37.49
N PHE A 248 6.17 34.94 -37.31
CA PHE A 248 7.39 34.16 -37.26
C PHE A 248 8.05 34.02 -38.62
N LYS A 249 9.15 34.73 -38.82
CA LYS A 249 10.05 34.52 -39.95
C LYS A 249 10.99 33.36 -39.64
N LYS A 250 10.82 32.24 -40.35
CA LYS A 250 11.73 31.09 -40.28
C LYS A 250 13.18 31.56 -40.49
N PRO A 251 14.10 31.33 -39.54
CA PRO A 251 15.50 31.72 -39.73
C PRO A 251 16.08 30.97 -40.94
N LYS A 252 17.01 31.62 -41.66
CA LYS A 252 17.72 30.99 -42.79
C LYS A 252 18.48 29.77 -42.28
N PHE A 253 18.50 28.71 -43.08
CA PHE A 253 19.15 27.44 -42.76
C PHE A 253 20.63 27.69 -42.39
N GLY A 254 21.04 27.30 -41.17
CA GLY A 254 22.42 27.47 -40.66
C GLY A 254 22.58 28.49 -39.52
N ASP A 255 21.56 29.26 -39.16
CA ASP A 255 21.63 30.25 -38.08
C ASP A 255 21.14 29.65 -36.74
N ASN A 256 22.01 28.87 -36.08
CA ASN A 256 21.69 28.09 -34.87
C ASN A 256 21.49 28.94 -33.60
N GLN A 257 21.49 30.28 -33.69
CA GLN A 257 21.40 31.15 -32.52
C GLN A 257 19.97 31.37 -32.00
N LYS A 258 18.92 31.03 -32.78
CA LYS A 258 17.51 31.39 -32.49
C LYS A 258 16.49 30.30 -32.81
N THR A 259 16.83 29.02 -32.67
CA THR A 259 15.89 27.92 -32.96
C THR A 259 15.02 27.50 -31.76
N TYR A 260 15.29 28.01 -30.56
CA TYR A 260 14.49 27.78 -29.36
C TYR A 260 14.11 29.09 -28.69
N ALA A 261 12.90 29.17 -28.13
CA ALA A 261 12.53 30.25 -27.21
C ALA A 261 13.48 30.24 -26.00
N SER A 262 13.94 31.40 -25.54
CA SER A 262 14.79 31.50 -24.36
C SER A 262 14.07 31.02 -23.10
N LEU A 263 14.81 30.47 -22.15
CA LEU A 263 14.28 29.95 -20.87
C LEU A 263 13.43 30.99 -20.11
N GLU A 264 13.76 32.28 -20.24
CA GLU A 264 13.03 33.40 -19.64
C GLU A 264 11.61 33.58 -20.21
N VAL A 265 11.34 33.09 -21.42
CA VAL A 265 10.02 33.17 -22.07
C VAL A 265 9.12 32.00 -21.67
N VAL A 266 9.71 30.87 -21.24
CA VAL A 266 8.98 29.64 -20.89
C VAL A 266 8.63 29.58 -19.40
N CYS A 267 9.36 30.29 -18.55
CA CYS A 267 9.14 30.35 -17.10
C CYS A 267 8.51 31.69 -16.68
N VAL A 268 7.23 31.89 -16.96
CA VAL A 268 6.36 32.88 -16.30
C VAL A 268 5.13 32.18 -15.77
#